data_AF-A0A7V2BUZ9-F1
#
_entry.id   AF-A0A7V2BUZ9-F1
#
_cell.length_a   1.000
_cell.length_b   1.000
_cell.length_c   1.000
_cell.angle_alpha   90.00
_cell.angle_beta   90.00
_cell.angle_gamma   90.00
#
_symmetry.space_group_name_H-M   'P 1'
#
loop_
_entity.id
_entity.type
_entity.pdbx_description
1 polymer ?
#
loop_
_entity_poly.entity_id
_entity_poly.type
_entity_poly.pdbx_seq_one_letter_code
_entity_poly.pdbx_strand_id
1 'polypeptide(L)'
;MAGGPNGQERSPRNENVNGCNNSGNSNCIPPGSARFDRGATSGQNGGLLFGWLPSVRVCLPLSATLLRAWTVQLSPSGQVHHEWEVSTEKPLSNVEIVWKALGGNRRSGKVFFAGQALGSGQHTLPGPGLYEMSFFVQWPEGGRQLLSQRTVRWQTPFHLEGRRLFLSSATEGYCKVYDTQGRLLLQAALHPHQTLEWDLSTWPAGFYLLETQEGAYRFGLAD
;
A
#
# COMPACT_ATOMS: atom_id res chain seq x y z
N MET A 1 -20.34 1.59 -46.50
CA MET A 1 -21.53 0.73 -46.31
C MET A 1 -21.30 -0.54 -47.12
N ALA A 2 -21.38 -1.78 -46.62
CA ALA A 2 -22.07 -2.31 -45.45
C ALA A 2 -21.30 -3.52 -44.87
N GLY A 3 -20.96 -3.47 -43.58
CA GLY A 3 -20.68 -4.66 -42.78
C GLY A 3 -22.00 -5.21 -42.25
N GLY A 4 -22.25 -6.50 -42.42
CA GLY A 4 -23.46 -7.15 -41.90
C GLY A 4 -23.43 -7.30 -40.36
N PRO A 5 -24.59 -7.48 -39.70
CA PRO A 5 -24.72 -7.20 -38.26
C PRO A 5 -24.07 -8.20 -37.29
N ASN A 6 -23.44 -9.29 -37.76
CA ASN A 6 -22.99 -10.39 -36.90
C ASN A 6 -21.51 -10.76 -37.02
N GLY A 7 -20.64 -9.83 -37.45
CA GLY A 7 -19.18 -10.03 -37.35
C GLY A 7 -18.62 -11.22 -38.14
N GLN A 8 -19.33 -11.73 -39.15
CA GLN A 8 -18.74 -12.67 -40.10
C GLN A 8 -17.86 -11.89 -41.08
N GLU A 9 -16.56 -12.10 -41.00
CA GLU A 9 -15.64 -11.76 -42.08
C GLU A 9 -16.13 -12.44 -43.37
N ARG A 10 -16.57 -11.62 -44.32
CA ARG A 10 -16.72 -12.08 -45.70
C ARG A 10 -15.31 -12.23 -46.25
N SER A 11 -14.86 -13.47 -46.43
CA SER A 11 -13.66 -13.74 -47.23
C SER A 11 -13.80 -13.00 -48.57
N PRO A 12 -12.76 -12.28 -49.03
CA PRO A 12 -12.80 -11.58 -50.30
C PRO A 12 -13.20 -12.55 -51.42
N ARG A 13 -14.05 -12.11 -52.34
CA ARG A 13 -14.38 -12.90 -53.54
C ARG A 13 -13.08 -13.22 -54.28
N ASN A 14 -12.85 -14.51 -54.54
CA ASN A 14 -11.73 -15.12 -55.28
C ASN A 14 -10.41 -15.46 -54.53
N GLU A 15 -10.43 -15.75 -53.23
CA GLU A 15 -9.35 -16.57 -52.66
C GLU A 15 -9.53 -18.05 -53.04
N ASN A 16 -9.03 -18.40 -54.22
CA ASN A 16 -8.95 -19.75 -54.72
C ASN A 16 -7.59 -20.38 -54.33
N VAL A 17 -7.29 -20.40 -53.03
CA VAL A 17 -6.09 -21.06 -52.51
C VAL A 17 -6.51 -22.44 -52.01
N ASN A 18 -6.14 -23.47 -52.79
CA ASN A 18 -6.36 -24.90 -52.52
C ASN A 18 -7.77 -25.47 -52.77
N GLY A 19 -8.43 -25.05 -53.86
CA GLY A 19 -9.47 -25.85 -54.52
C GLY A 19 -10.79 -26.06 -53.76
N CYS A 20 -11.06 -25.29 -52.70
CA CYS A 20 -12.33 -25.33 -51.99
C CYS A 20 -13.32 -24.35 -52.63
N ASN A 21 -14.16 -24.83 -53.55
CA ASN A 21 -15.29 -24.04 -54.06
C ASN A 21 -16.57 -24.34 -53.26
N ASN A 22 -17.34 -23.29 -52.96
CA ASN A 22 -18.64 -23.41 -52.31
C ASN A 22 -19.76 -23.82 -53.28
N SER A 23 -19.43 -24.41 -54.43
CA SER A 23 -20.40 -24.67 -55.52
C SER A 23 -20.60 -26.14 -55.87
N GLY A 24 -20.21 -27.09 -55.01
CA GLY A 24 -20.55 -28.49 -55.30
C GLY A 24 -20.09 -29.59 -54.35
N ASN A 25 -19.28 -29.31 -53.31
CA ASN A 25 -18.84 -30.35 -52.37
C ASN A 25 -18.93 -29.87 -50.91
N SER A 26 -19.85 -30.46 -50.16
CA SER A 26 -20.11 -30.18 -48.74
C SER A 26 -19.07 -30.84 -47.83
N ASN A 27 -17.80 -30.41 -47.85
CA ASN A 27 -16.77 -30.99 -47.00
C ASN A 27 -15.64 -30.01 -46.61
N CYS A 28 -15.97 -28.84 -46.08
CA CYS A 28 -14.95 -27.87 -45.66
C CYS A 28 -14.96 -27.48 -44.18
N ILE A 29 -15.78 -28.09 -43.33
CA ILE A 29 -15.57 -28.03 -41.87
C ILE A 29 -16.12 -29.33 -41.23
N PRO A 30 -15.31 -30.17 -40.56
CA PRO A 30 -15.85 -31.30 -39.82
C PRO A 30 -16.65 -30.81 -38.60
N PRO A 31 -17.73 -31.49 -38.18
CA PRO A 31 -18.43 -31.13 -36.94
C PRO A 31 -17.64 -31.64 -35.72
N GLY A 32 -17.63 -30.84 -34.64
CA GLY A 32 -16.98 -31.18 -33.36
C GLY A 32 -15.97 -30.14 -32.90
N SER A 33 -15.43 -30.33 -31.69
CA SER A 33 -14.53 -29.41 -30.97
C SER A 33 -13.26 -28.99 -31.72
N ALA A 34 -12.92 -29.69 -32.81
CA ALA A 34 -11.79 -29.41 -33.68
C ALA A 34 -11.89 -28.10 -34.51
N ARG A 35 -12.95 -27.29 -34.35
CA ARG A 35 -13.02 -25.93 -34.94
C ARG A 35 -12.08 -24.93 -34.27
N PHE A 36 -11.65 -25.18 -33.03
CA PHE A 36 -10.86 -24.22 -32.26
C PHE A 36 -9.34 -24.44 -32.35
N ASP A 37 -8.88 -25.53 -32.97
CA ASP A 37 -7.46 -25.93 -32.97
C ASP A 37 -6.75 -25.74 -34.32
N ARG A 38 -7.29 -24.91 -35.24
CA ARG A 38 -6.50 -24.45 -36.41
C ARG A 38 -5.68 -23.21 -36.04
N GLY A 39 -4.59 -23.47 -35.33
CA GLY A 39 -3.51 -22.52 -35.12
C GLY A 39 -2.12 -23.13 -35.15
N ALA A 40 -1.98 -24.45 -35.28
CA ALA A 40 -0.68 -25.08 -35.33
C ALA A 40 -0.67 -26.28 -36.28
N THR A 41 -0.04 -26.11 -37.45
CA THR A 41 0.65 -27.24 -38.04
C THR A 41 2.03 -26.81 -38.54
N SER A 42 2.97 -27.69 -38.23
CA SER A 42 4.41 -27.54 -38.27
C SER A 42 4.96 -27.39 -39.68
N GLY A 43 5.72 -26.32 -39.87
CA GLY A 43 6.46 -26.08 -41.10
C GLY A 43 7.30 -24.81 -40.98
N GLN A 44 8.22 -24.78 -40.01
CA GLN A 44 9.53 -24.12 -40.07
C GLN A 44 10.17 -24.15 -38.67
N ASN A 45 11.28 -24.88 -38.58
CA ASN A 45 12.33 -24.87 -37.55
C ASN A 45 11.97 -24.32 -36.16
N GLY A 46 11.81 -25.27 -35.24
CA GLY A 46 11.68 -25.15 -33.79
C GLY A 46 12.01 -23.79 -33.20
N GLY A 47 10.96 -23.08 -32.74
CA GLY A 47 11.11 -21.98 -31.81
C GLY A 47 11.74 -22.48 -30.52
N LEU A 48 12.94 -21.99 -30.24
CA LEU A 48 13.64 -22.20 -28.97
C LEU A 48 12.80 -21.63 -27.82
N LEU A 49 12.53 -22.44 -26.80
CA LEU A 49 12.10 -21.94 -25.49
C LEU A 49 13.30 -21.24 -24.84
N PHE A 50 13.34 -19.91 -24.92
CA PHE A 50 14.23 -19.12 -24.09
C PHE A 50 13.60 -18.94 -22.71
N GLY A 51 14.17 -19.59 -21.69
CA GLY A 51 13.98 -19.15 -20.32
C GLY A 51 14.77 -17.86 -20.08
N TRP A 52 14.11 -16.72 -19.99
CA TRP A 52 14.69 -15.44 -19.55
C TRP A 52 13.68 -14.65 -18.68
N LEU A 53 14.15 -14.15 -17.53
CA LEU A 53 13.51 -13.16 -16.64
C LEU A 53 13.70 -11.72 -17.21
N PRO A 54 13.22 -10.63 -16.56
CA PRO A 54 11.85 -10.16 -16.34
C PRO A 54 11.65 -8.75 -16.96
N SER A 55 10.94 -8.59 -18.09
CA SER A 55 10.69 -7.22 -18.62
C SER A 55 9.57 -7.07 -19.66
N VAL A 56 8.73 -8.08 -19.88
CA VAL A 56 7.55 -7.93 -20.75
C VAL A 56 6.35 -7.54 -19.88
N ARG A 57 5.94 -6.28 -19.96
CA ARG A 57 4.60 -5.84 -19.56
C ARG A 57 3.60 -6.66 -20.36
N VAL A 58 3.08 -7.72 -19.75
CA VAL A 58 1.78 -8.24 -20.12
C VAL A 58 0.83 -7.06 -19.99
N CYS A 59 0.27 -6.57 -21.11
CA CYS A 59 -0.92 -5.74 -21.10
C CYS A 59 -2.10 -6.64 -20.67
N LEU A 60 -2.06 -7.08 -19.40
CA LEU A 60 -3.27 -7.12 -18.58
C LEU A 60 -3.95 -5.78 -18.81
N PRO A 61 -5.29 -5.67 -18.92
CA PRO A 61 -5.93 -4.36 -18.99
C PRO A 61 -5.39 -3.58 -17.79
N LEU A 62 -4.46 -2.65 -18.07
CA LEU A 62 -3.82 -1.84 -17.05
C LEU A 62 -5.00 -1.21 -16.35
N SER A 63 -5.19 -1.52 -15.06
CA SER A 63 -6.26 -0.88 -14.30
C SER A 63 -6.16 0.61 -14.58
N ALA A 64 -7.21 1.20 -15.15
CA ALA A 64 -7.22 2.60 -15.62
C ALA A 64 -6.81 3.57 -14.50
N THR A 65 -6.86 3.09 -13.26
CA THR A 65 -6.32 3.74 -12.08
C THR A 65 -5.10 2.99 -11.54
N LEU A 66 -4.00 3.72 -11.36
CA LEU A 66 -2.72 3.21 -10.85
C LEU A 66 -2.10 4.22 -9.88
N LEU A 67 -1.52 3.72 -8.79
CA LEU A 67 -0.75 4.53 -7.85
C LEU A 67 0.68 4.70 -8.38
N ARG A 68 1.06 5.93 -8.71
CA ARG A 68 2.41 6.29 -9.20
C ARG A 68 3.38 6.43 -8.05
N ALA A 69 2.97 7.15 -7.01
CA ALA A 69 3.75 7.39 -5.82
C ALA A 69 2.85 7.35 -4.58
N TRP A 70 3.40 6.82 -3.50
CA TRP A 70 2.82 6.96 -2.17
C TRP A 70 3.95 6.97 -1.14
N THR A 71 4.12 8.12 -0.51
CA THR A 71 5.09 8.34 0.57
C THR A 71 4.35 8.31 1.89
N VAL A 72 4.92 7.61 2.86
CA VAL A 72 4.40 7.56 4.24
C VAL A 72 5.53 7.97 5.16
N GLN A 73 5.31 9.06 5.89
CA GLN A 73 6.23 9.56 6.89
C GLN A 73 5.55 9.41 8.25
N LEU A 74 6.24 8.77 9.18
CA LEU A 74 5.76 8.57 10.54
C LEU A 74 6.59 9.44 11.48
N SER A 75 5.93 10.34 12.21
CA SER A 75 6.56 11.09 13.27
C SER A 75 6.75 10.23 14.53
N PRO A 76 7.68 10.60 15.41
CA PRO A 76 7.84 9.91 16.69
C PRO A 76 6.60 9.99 17.59
N SER A 77 5.76 11.03 17.43
CA SER A 77 4.49 11.20 18.14
C SER A 77 3.35 10.31 17.63
N GLY A 78 3.57 9.52 16.57
CA GLY A 78 2.55 8.66 15.97
C GLY A 78 1.68 9.33 14.92
N GLN A 79 2.02 10.56 14.52
CA GLN A 79 1.38 11.23 13.40
C GLN A 79 1.92 10.66 12.09
N VAL A 80 1.02 10.23 11.22
CA VAL A 80 1.36 9.66 9.92
C VAL A 80 0.95 10.67 8.86
N HIS A 81 1.93 11.11 8.07
CA HIS A 81 1.73 11.94 6.91
C HIS A 81 1.79 11.09 5.64
N HIS A 82 0.83 11.32 4.75
CA HIS A 82 0.72 10.67 3.46
C HIS A 82 0.83 11.71 2.36
N GLU A 83 1.60 11.38 1.34
CA GLU A 83 1.61 12.09 0.06
C GLU A 83 1.42 11.07 -1.04
N TRP A 84 0.58 11.36 -2.02
CA TRP A 84 0.28 10.41 -3.09
C TRP A 84 0.12 11.06 -4.45
N GLU A 85 0.34 10.22 -5.47
CA GLU A 85 0.06 10.50 -6.87
C GLU A 85 -0.65 9.29 -7.47
N VAL A 86 -1.89 9.49 -7.91
CA VAL A 86 -2.74 8.49 -8.56
C VAL A 86 -2.98 8.92 -10.00
N SER A 87 -2.63 8.05 -10.94
CA SER A 87 -2.95 8.20 -12.36
C SER A 87 -4.30 7.54 -12.59
N THR A 88 -5.31 8.32 -12.98
CA THR A 88 -6.69 7.84 -13.20
C THR A 88 -7.38 8.67 -14.28
N GLU A 89 -8.20 8.02 -15.10
CA GLU A 89 -9.06 8.69 -16.10
C GLU A 89 -10.41 9.13 -15.50
N LYS A 90 -10.83 8.48 -14.41
CA LYS A 90 -12.07 8.77 -13.70
C LYS A 90 -11.84 9.68 -12.49
N PRO A 91 -12.75 10.60 -12.19
CA PRO A 91 -12.68 11.41 -10.97
C PRO A 91 -12.83 10.53 -9.74
N LEU A 92 -11.99 10.76 -8.74
CA LEU A 92 -12.05 10.07 -7.46
C LEU A 92 -13.06 10.78 -6.55
N SER A 93 -13.82 10.01 -5.77
CA SER A 93 -14.68 10.55 -4.71
C SER A 93 -13.88 10.78 -3.42
N ASN A 94 -13.07 9.78 -3.04
CA ASN A 94 -12.18 9.85 -1.90
C ASN A 94 -10.95 8.95 -2.07
N VAL A 95 -9.95 9.23 -1.26
CA VAL A 95 -8.84 8.32 -0.95
C VAL A 95 -9.07 7.78 0.46
N GLU A 96 -8.97 6.48 0.64
CA GLU A 96 -9.14 5.82 1.93
C GLU A 96 -7.83 5.15 2.35
N ILE A 97 -7.34 5.50 3.53
CA ILE A 97 -6.24 4.77 4.16
C ILE A 97 -6.82 3.91 5.28
N VAL A 98 -6.54 2.61 5.23
CA VAL A 98 -6.88 1.67 6.30
C VAL A 98 -5.58 1.27 7.00
N TRP A 99 -5.56 1.27 8.33
CA TRP A 99 -4.44 0.73 9.11
C TRP A 99 -4.92 -0.41 10.01
N LYS A 100 -4.16 -1.51 10.00
CA LYS A 100 -4.40 -2.70 10.81
C LYS A 100 -3.19 -2.96 11.71
N ALA A 101 -3.41 -3.04 13.02
CA ALA A 101 -2.35 -3.44 13.94
C ALA A 101 -2.01 -4.93 13.74
N LEU A 102 -0.73 -5.25 13.56
CA LEU A 102 -0.23 -6.61 13.33
C LEU A 102 0.20 -7.33 14.61
N GLY A 103 0.01 -6.72 15.79
CA GLY A 103 0.31 -7.32 17.08
C GLY A 103 -0.36 -6.60 18.25
N GLY A 104 -0.83 -7.37 19.24
CA GLY A 104 -1.55 -6.90 20.43
C GLY A 104 -3.02 -6.54 20.18
N ASN A 105 -3.76 -6.19 21.25
CA ASN A 105 -5.17 -5.77 21.20
C ASN A 105 -5.36 -4.32 20.70
N ARG A 106 -4.49 -3.83 19.81
CA ARG A 106 -4.55 -2.44 19.34
C ARG A 106 -5.65 -2.24 18.31
N ARG A 107 -6.28 -1.06 18.35
CA ARG A 107 -7.37 -0.72 17.42
C ARG A 107 -6.85 -0.55 15.99
N SER A 108 -7.53 -1.18 15.05
CA SER A 108 -7.42 -0.88 13.62
C SER A 108 -8.36 0.28 13.27
N GLY A 109 -8.12 0.98 12.17
CA GLY A 109 -8.94 2.12 11.80
C GLY A 109 -8.81 2.49 10.33
N LYS A 110 -9.54 3.53 9.94
CA LYS A 110 -9.50 4.10 8.60
C LYS A 110 -9.73 5.59 8.62
N VAL A 111 -9.20 6.29 7.62
CA VAL A 111 -9.39 7.72 7.39
C VAL A 111 -9.69 7.95 5.91
N PHE A 112 -10.52 8.95 5.64
CA PHE A 112 -10.87 9.37 4.29
C PHE A 112 -10.28 10.75 4.01
N PHE A 113 -9.73 10.92 2.82
CA PHE A 113 -9.24 12.18 2.29
C PHE A 113 -9.99 12.53 1.00
N ALA A 114 -9.91 13.80 0.59
CA ALA A 114 -10.52 14.26 -0.64
C ALA A 114 -10.02 13.43 -1.84
N GLY A 115 -10.92 13.13 -2.77
CA GLY A 115 -10.62 12.37 -3.99
C GLY A 115 -9.82 13.18 -5.00
N GLN A 116 -8.54 13.39 -4.73
CA GLN A 116 -7.61 14.08 -5.62
C GLN A 116 -6.53 13.13 -6.12
N ALA A 117 -6.19 13.25 -7.41
CA ALA A 117 -5.12 12.47 -8.04
C ALA A 117 -3.76 12.73 -7.36
N LEU A 118 -3.45 14.00 -7.10
CA LEU A 118 -2.32 14.43 -6.29
C LEU A 118 -2.86 14.97 -4.97
N GLY A 119 -2.34 14.50 -3.84
CA GLY A 119 -2.86 14.96 -2.55
C GLY A 119 -1.98 14.57 -1.38
N SER A 120 -2.34 15.11 -0.22
CA SER A 120 -1.74 14.78 1.06
C SER A 120 -2.81 14.68 2.14
N GLY A 121 -2.46 13.98 3.21
CA GLY A 121 -3.37 13.70 4.31
C GLY A 121 -2.63 13.22 5.55
N GLN A 122 -3.22 13.44 6.71
CA GLN A 122 -2.62 13.05 7.98
C GLN A 122 -3.63 12.38 8.91
N HIS A 123 -3.14 11.44 9.71
CA HIS A 123 -3.89 10.83 10.80
C HIS A 123 -2.94 10.46 11.95
N THR A 124 -3.50 9.98 13.06
CA THR A 124 -2.73 9.58 14.24
C THR A 124 -2.97 8.11 14.53
N LEU A 125 -1.88 7.36 14.72
CA LEU A 125 -1.96 5.96 15.16
C LEU A 125 -2.32 5.89 16.65
N PRO A 126 -3.07 4.85 17.08
CA PRO A 126 -3.53 4.76 18.47
C PRO A 126 -2.41 4.45 19.48
N GLY A 127 -1.21 4.09 19.01
CA GLY A 127 -0.01 3.96 19.84
C GLY A 127 1.11 3.15 19.16
N PRO A 128 2.28 2.99 19.80
CA PRO A 128 3.45 2.34 19.18
C PRO A 128 3.19 0.89 18.77
N GLY A 129 3.66 0.45 17.61
CA GLY A 129 3.46 -0.91 17.16
C GLY A 129 3.76 -1.14 15.69
N LEU A 130 3.48 -2.36 15.24
CA LEU A 130 3.57 -2.72 13.83
C LEU A 130 2.19 -2.61 13.18
N TYR A 131 2.09 -1.87 12.09
CA TYR A 131 0.86 -1.62 11.37
C TYR A 131 1.00 -1.99 9.91
N GLU A 132 -0.01 -2.64 9.35
CA GLU A 132 -0.21 -2.74 7.91
C GLU A 132 -1.10 -1.58 7.46
N MET A 133 -0.62 -0.79 6.51
CA MET A 133 -1.35 0.30 5.89
C MET A 133 -1.73 -0.06 4.47
N SER A 134 -2.99 0.15 4.13
CA SER A 134 -3.56 -0.12 2.81
C SER A 134 -4.14 1.16 2.23
N PHE A 135 -3.77 1.47 0.99
CA PHE A 135 -4.21 2.64 0.24
C PHE A 135 -5.30 2.23 -0.75
N PHE A 136 -6.50 2.78 -0.57
CA PHE A 136 -7.64 2.57 -1.45
C PHE A 136 -8.06 3.87 -2.12
N VAL A 137 -8.64 3.74 -3.31
CA VAL A 137 -9.39 4.81 -3.97
C VAL A 137 -10.84 4.40 -4.11
N GLN A 138 -11.75 5.38 -4.09
CA GLN A 138 -13.16 5.16 -4.35
C GLN A 138 -13.69 6.11 -5.42
N TRP A 139 -14.69 5.66 -6.18
CA TRP A 139 -15.34 6.47 -7.21
C TRP A 139 -16.78 6.83 -6.83
N PRO A 140 -17.35 7.90 -7.42
CA PRO A 140 -18.73 8.31 -7.15
C PRO A 140 -19.78 7.21 -7.37
N GLU A 141 -19.52 6.29 -8.30
CA GLU A 141 -20.39 5.13 -8.55
C GLU A 141 -20.35 4.04 -7.45
N GLY A 142 -19.55 4.23 -6.39
CA GLY A 142 -19.48 3.30 -5.24
C GLY A 142 -18.42 2.20 -5.38
N GLY A 143 -17.59 2.24 -6.42
CA GLY A 143 -16.44 1.33 -6.56
C GLY A 143 -15.33 1.65 -5.55
N ARG A 144 -14.60 0.62 -5.11
CA ARG A 144 -13.46 0.73 -4.19
C ARG A 144 -12.34 -0.21 -4.64
N GLN A 145 -11.12 0.29 -4.78
CA GLN A 145 -9.97 -0.49 -5.23
C GLN A 145 -8.76 -0.28 -4.32
N LEU A 146 -8.11 -1.38 -3.93
CA LEU A 146 -6.79 -1.36 -3.28
C LEU A 146 -5.72 -1.07 -4.32
N LEU A 147 -4.91 -0.04 -4.11
CA LEU A 147 -3.78 0.28 -4.99
C LEU A 147 -2.42 -0.10 -4.40
N SER A 148 -2.28 -0.10 -3.07
CA SER A 148 -1.01 -0.46 -2.43
C SER A 148 -1.20 -0.87 -0.98
N GLN A 149 -0.27 -1.66 -0.47
CA GLN A 149 -0.18 -2.08 0.92
C GLN A 149 1.28 -2.05 1.36
N ARG A 150 1.54 -1.64 2.60
CA ARG A 150 2.88 -1.64 3.19
C ARG A 150 2.83 -1.75 4.70
N THR A 151 3.96 -2.11 5.29
CA THR A 151 4.11 -2.19 6.74
C THR A 151 4.82 -0.95 7.26
N VAL A 152 4.28 -0.37 8.34
CA VAL A 152 4.87 0.75 9.07
C VAL A 152 5.11 0.31 10.51
N ARG A 153 6.34 0.51 11.00
CA ARG A 153 6.71 0.23 12.38
C ARG A 153 6.85 1.57 13.12
N TRP A 154 6.00 1.77 14.13
CA TRP A 154 6.17 2.86 15.08
C TRP A 154 6.78 2.32 16.37
N GLN A 155 7.93 2.86 16.74
CA GLN A 155 8.51 2.67 18.07
C GLN A 155 8.65 4.04 18.73
N THR A 156 8.25 4.15 19.99
CA THR A 156 8.69 5.26 20.82
C THR A 156 10.15 5.05 21.18
N PRO A 157 10.96 6.12 21.33
CA PRO A 157 12.33 5.98 21.80
C PRO A 157 12.39 5.52 23.26
N PHE A 158 11.26 5.47 23.96
CA PHE A 158 11.15 5.01 25.34
C PHE A 158 10.13 3.89 25.50
N HIS A 159 10.29 3.12 26.58
CA HIS A 159 9.28 2.22 27.11
C HIS A 159 9.24 2.28 28.63
N LEU A 160 8.09 1.89 29.21
CA LEU A 160 7.89 1.79 30.65
C LEU A 160 7.68 0.33 31.02
N GLU A 161 8.42 -0.14 32.00
CA GLU A 161 8.22 -1.45 32.64
C GLU A 161 7.95 -1.21 34.13
N GLY A 162 6.68 -1.35 34.54
CA GLY A 162 6.25 -0.92 35.88
C GLY A 162 6.52 0.58 36.09
N ARG A 163 7.32 0.90 37.11
CA ARG A 163 7.77 2.28 37.39
C ARG A 163 9.18 2.59 36.89
N ARG A 164 9.71 1.82 35.94
CA ARG A 164 11.01 2.08 35.32
C ARG A 164 10.85 2.63 33.92
N LEU A 165 11.47 3.78 33.66
CA LEU A 165 11.53 4.40 32.34
C LEU A 165 12.84 4.02 31.68
N PHE A 166 12.73 3.39 30.52
CA PHE A 166 13.85 3.07 29.65
C PHE A 166 13.78 3.96 28.42
N LEU A 167 14.89 4.62 28.10
CA LEU A 167 15.00 5.53 26.96
C LEU A 167 16.24 5.16 26.15
N SER A 168 16.06 4.93 24.86
CA SER A 168 17.11 4.64 23.89
C SER A 168 17.09 5.69 22.80
N SER A 169 18.26 6.20 22.42
CA SER A 169 18.40 7.18 21.34
C SER A 169 19.34 6.67 20.25
N ALA A 170 18.97 6.89 18.99
CA ALA A 170 19.85 6.62 17.86
C ALA A 170 20.85 7.77 17.63
N THR A 171 20.55 8.97 18.13
CA THR A 171 21.37 10.17 17.97
C THR A 171 21.75 10.78 19.31
N GLU A 172 22.77 11.62 19.31
CA GLU A 172 23.07 12.45 20.48
C GLU A 172 21.94 13.47 20.67
N GLY A 173 21.64 13.81 21.92
CA GLY A 173 20.58 14.76 22.23
C GLY A 173 20.34 14.95 23.71
N TYR A 174 19.10 15.32 24.05
CA TYR A 174 18.69 15.57 25.43
C TYR A 174 17.42 14.81 25.77
N CYS A 175 17.23 14.60 27.08
CA CYS A 175 16.01 14.13 27.70
C CYS A 175 15.62 15.10 28.81
N LYS A 176 14.36 15.54 28.82
CA LYS A 176 13.75 16.29 29.93
C LYS A 176 12.41 15.67 30.27
N VAL A 177 12.10 15.55 31.56
CA VAL A 177 10.79 15.07 32.00
C VAL A 177 10.13 16.11 32.89
N TYR A 178 8.87 16.42 32.61
CA TYR A 178 8.06 17.38 33.34
C TYR A 178 6.81 16.71 33.92
N ASP A 179 6.35 17.21 35.07
CA ASP A 179 5.01 16.90 35.57
C ASP A 179 3.93 17.71 34.84
N THR A 180 2.65 17.45 35.16
CA THR A 180 1.51 18.15 34.57
C THR A 180 1.46 19.65 34.89
N GLN A 181 2.22 20.10 35.89
CA GLN A 181 2.33 21.53 36.24
C GLN A 181 3.46 22.22 35.47
N GLY A 182 4.20 21.47 34.63
CA GLY A 182 5.32 21.98 33.85
C GLY A 182 6.63 22.07 34.65
N ARG A 183 6.70 21.50 35.86
CA ARG A 183 7.94 21.47 36.64
C ARG A 183 8.86 20.38 36.11
N LEU A 184 10.11 20.75 35.84
CA LEU A 184 11.17 19.83 35.44
C LEU A 184 11.52 18.89 36.59
N LEU A 185 11.42 17.59 36.35
CA LEU A 185 11.73 16.53 37.31
C LEU A 185 13.03 15.81 36.99
N LEU A 186 13.36 15.69 35.71
CA LEU A 186 14.55 14.98 35.24
C LEU A 186 15.13 15.68 34.02
N GLN A 187 16.46 15.76 33.95
CA GLN A 187 17.19 16.20 32.78
C GLN A 187 18.47 15.37 32.61
N ALA A 188 18.72 14.88 31.40
CA ALA A 188 19.91 14.11 31.07
C ALA A 188 20.33 14.34 29.62
N ALA A 189 21.62 14.11 29.33
CA ALA A 189 22.11 13.98 27.96
C ALA A 189 21.82 12.57 27.44
N LEU A 190 21.49 12.45 26.15
CA LEU A 190 21.36 11.19 25.45
C LEU A 190 22.57 10.99 24.54
N HIS A 191 23.24 9.86 24.68
CA HIS A 191 24.30 9.46 23.77
C HIS A 191 23.79 8.39 22.79
N PRO A 192 24.31 8.36 21.54
CA PRO A 192 23.92 7.36 20.55
C PRO A 192 24.09 5.94 21.08
N HIS A 193 23.09 5.09 20.86
CA HIS A 193 23.08 3.66 21.24
C HIS A 193 23.18 3.37 22.73
N GLN A 194 23.11 4.39 23.60
CA GLN A 194 22.97 4.20 25.02
C GLN A 194 21.50 4.02 25.38
N THR A 195 21.20 3.02 26.22
CA THR A 195 19.91 2.92 26.91
C THR A 195 20.08 3.49 28.32
N LEU A 196 19.30 4.51 28.65
CA LEU A 196 19.18 5.05 29.99
C LEU A 196 17.98 4.43 30.69
N GLU A 197 18.15 4.15 31.99
CA GLU A 197 17.11 3.61 32.86
C GLU A 197 16.96 4.52 34.08
N TRP A 198 15.72 4.85 34.41
CA TRP A 198 15.38 5.59 35.63
C TRP A 198 14.27 4.88 36.40
N ASP A 199 14.49 4.72 37.71
CA ASP A 199 13.45 4.30 38.63
C ASP A 199 12.59 5.50 39.04
N LEU A 200 11.30 5.45 38.68
CA LEU A 200 10.28 6.44 38.97
C LEU A 200 9.40 6.02 40.16
N SER A 201 9.83 5.03 40.95
CA SER A 201 9.08 4.50 42.09
C SER A 201 8.61 5.57 43.08
N THR A 202 9.42 6.61 43.27
CA THR A 202 9.14 7.74 44.18
C THR A 202 8.23 8.82 43.59
N TRP A 203 7.93 8.75 42.29
CA TRP A 203 7.07 9.72 41.63
C TRP A 203 5.59 9.35 41.85
N PRO A 204 4.70 10.34 42.03
CA PRO A 204 3.27 10.05 42.19
C PRO A 204 2.67 9.42 40.94
N ALA A 205 1.56 8.69 41.07
CA ALA A 205 0.78 8.27 39.90
C ALA A 205 0.23 9.50 39.17
N GLY A 206 0.18 9.44 37.84
CA GLY A 206 -0.23 10.57 37.02
C GLY A 206 0.43 10.61 35.64
N PHE A 207 0.17 11.68 34.90
CA PHE A 207 0.74 11.90 33.57
C PHE A 207 2.00 12.76 33.62
N TYR A 208 2.93 12.46 32.70
CA TYR A 208 4.21 13.13 32.57
C TYR A 208 4.49 13.44 31.11
N LEU A 209 5.30 14.46 30.88
CA LEU A 209 5.78 14.84 29.55
C LEU A 209 7.28 14.54 29.46
N LEU A 210 7.65 13.62 28.57
CA LEU A 210 9.02 13.37 28.15
C LEU A 210 9.31 14.21 26.90
N GLU A 211 10.29 15.09 26.98
CA GLU A 211 10.79 15.89 25.87
C GLU A 211 12.18 15.38 25.47
N THR A 212 12.35 15.11 24.18
CA THR A 212 13.63 14.75 23.58
C THR A 212 13.88 15.60 22.33
N GLN A 213 15.09 15.54 21.79
CA GLN A 213 15.38 16.17 20.50
C GLN A 213 14.51 15.63 19.35
N GLU A 214 14.05 14.38 19.42
CA GLU A 214 13.20 13.76 18.40
C GLU A 214 11.72 14.18 18.53
N GLY A 215 11.33 14.75 19.67
CA GLY A 215 9.95 15.15 19.92
C GLY A 215 9.54 15.04 21.40
N ALA A 216 8.27 15.34 21.63
CA ALA A 216 7.64 15.30 22.94
C ALA A 216 6.61 14.18 23.04
N TYR A 217 6.62 13.46 24.15
CA TYR A 217 5.83 12.26 24.39
C TYR A 217 5.15 12.34 25.75
N ARG A 218 3.91 11.85 25.83
CA ARG A 218 3.20 11.71 27.10
C ARG A 218 3.28 10.27 27.58
N PHE A 219 3.50 10.09 28.87
CA PHE A 219 3.42 8.79 29.51
C PHE A 219 2.70 8.91 30.86
N GLY A 220 2.18 7.79 31.37
CA GLY A 220 1.44 7.74 32.63
C GLY A 220 2.06 6.72 33.58
N LEU A 221 2.15 7.06 34.86
CA LEU A 221 2.46 6.13 35.94
C LEU A 221 1.17 5.72 36.64
N ALA A 222 0.97 4.41 36.78
CA ALA A 222 -0.12 3.83 37.57
C ALA A 222 0.33 3.57 39.01
N ASP A 223 -0.64 3.45 39.91
CA ASP A 223 -0.42 2.94 41.27
C ASP A 223 -0.04 1.46 41.27
#